data_AF-A0A949DXK4-F1
#
_entry.id   AF-A0A949DXK4-F1
#
_cell.length_a   1.000
_cell.length_b   1.000
_cell.length_c   1.000
_cell.angle_alpha   90.00
_cell.angle_beta   90.00
_cell.angle_gamma   90.00
#
_symmetry.space_group_name_H-M   'P 1'
#
loop_
_entity.id
_entity.type
_entity.pdbx_description
1 polymer ?
#
loop_
_entity_poly.entity_id
_entity_poly.type
_entity_poly.pdbx_seq_one_letter_code
_entity_poly.pdbx_strand_id
1 'polypeptide(L)'
;MNEKPTIYLYGTFHSSEKSKRDIRNIFNRYKIDAVLIEGVDDRNQKTFQNEPFLAIFLWIYFKLLTKMGSEFGLAKELANKSNIYIKYMDKSENELVEYFHKPYNNIIVFLIIVGILLIFNNSIILLLSALFVLGILYLFYFALKTWNFREDFFYENIKETIENNPYNSVLILCGKYHTNFIKKKFDCIDLTKSF
;
A
#
# COMPACT_ATOMS: atom_id res chain seq x y z
N MET A 1 26.14 -22.92 -0.43
CA MET A 1 25.51 -21.71 -0.96
C MET A 1 24.02 -21.94 -0.84
N ASN A 2 23.28 -21.08 -0.14
CA ASN A 2 21.81 -21.17 -0.18
C ASN A 2 21.38 -20.79 -1.60
N GLU A 3 20.61 -21.67 -2.24
CA GLU A 3 20.00 -21.37 -3.54
C GLU A 3 19.11 -20.14 -3.39
N LYS A 4 19.01 -19.33 -4.45
CA LYS A 4 18.10 -18.18 -4.43
C LYS A 4 16.66 -18.68 -4.25
N PRO A 5 15.85 -18.06 -3.38
CA PRO A 5 14.47 -18.50 -3.19
C PRO A 5 13.65 -18.35 -4.47
N THR A 6 12.73 -19.27 -4.69
CA THR A 6 11.70 -19.13 -5.72
C THR A 6 10.66 -18.11 -5.27
N ILE A 7 10.47 -17.06 -6.05
CA ILE A 7 9.50 -16.00 -5.75
C ILE A 7 8.26 -16.20 -6.61
N TYR A 8 7.13 -16.49 -5.97
CA TYR A 8 5.81 -16.50 -6.61
C TYR A 8 5.14 -15.15 -6.42
N LEU A 9 4.51 -14.62 -7.46
CA LEU A 9 3.76 -13.37 -7.40
C LEU A 9 2.32 -13.60 -7.84
N TYR A 10 1.35 -13.13 -7.05
CA TYR A 10 -0.05 -13.12 -7.45
C TYR A 10 -0.70 -11.76 -7.17
N GLY A 11 -1.20 -11.14 -8.25
CA GLY A 11 -1.94 -9.89 -8.22
C GLY A 11 -3.42 -10.11 -7.99
N THR A 12 -3.95 -9.64 -6.88
CA THR A 12 -5.37 -9.77 -6.54
C THR A 12 -6.19 -8.63 -7.14
N PHE A 13 -7.46 -8.93 -7.42
CA PHE A 13 -8.48 -7.89 -7.49
C PHE A 13 -9.20 -7.88 -6.15
N HIS A 14 -9.16 -6.74 -5.46
CA HIS A 14 -9.71 -6.65 -4.11
C HIS A 14 -11.17 -7.08 -4.06
N SER A 15 -11.49 -7.91 -3.07
CA SER A 15 -12.83 -8.46 -2.84
C SER A 15 -13.37 -9.35 -3.97
N SER A 16 -12.50 -9.90 -4.82
CA SER A 16 -12.89 -10.86 -5.86
C SER A 16 -12.93 -12.30 -5.34
N GLU A 17 -14.06 -12.98 -5.53
CA GLU A 17 -14.19 -14.43 -5.27
C GLU A 17 -13.26 -15.26 -6.17
N LYS A 18 -12.94 -14.77 -7.37
CA LYS A 18 -11.91 -15.39 -8.22
C LYS A 18 -10.57 -15.36 -7.51
N SER A 19 -10.14 -14.20 -7.02
CA SER A 19 -8.86 -14.07 -6.31
C SER A 19 -8.78 -14.93 -5.06
N LYS A 20 -9.87 -15.06 -4.29
CA LYS A 20 -9.93 -15.98 -3.15
C LYS A 20 -9.76 -17.44 -3.57
N ARG A 21 -10.40 -17.85 -4.67
CA ARG A 21 -10.29 -19.22 -5.22
C ARG A 21 -8.86 -19.51 -5.68
N ASP A 22 -8.25 -18.58 -6.38
CA ASP A 22 -6.89 -18.74 -6.90
C ASP A 22 -5.88 -18.81 -5.75
N ILE A 23 -6.03 -17.99 -4.71
CA ILE A 23 -5.21 -18.06 -3.48
C ILE A 23 -5.30 -19.47 -2.86
N ARG A 24 -6.50 -20.04 -2.69
CA ARG A 24 -6.65 -21.41 -2.18
C ARG A 24 -5.92 -22.42 -3.07
N ASN A 25 -6.04 -22.29 -4.39
CA ASN A 25 -5.37 -23.17 -5.33
C ASN A 25 -3.85 -23.05 -5.25
N ILE A 26 -3.32 -21.85 -5.04
CA ILE A 26 -1.88 -21.61 -4.89
C ILE A 26 -1.36 -22.30 -3.62
N PHE A 27 -2.00 -22.10 -2.47
CA PHE A 27 -1.62 -22.75 -1.22
C PHE A 27 -1.70 -24.29 -1.27
N ASN A 28 -2.61 -24.84 -2.08
CA ASN A 28 -2.74 -26.29 -2.25
C ASN A 28 -1.71 -26.89 -3.22
N ARG A 29 -1.23 -26.12 -4.21
CA ARG A 29 -0.37 -26.62 -5.30
C ARG A 29 1.11 -26.37 -5.07
N TYR A 30 1.45 -25.26 -4.41
CA TYR A 30 2.82 -24.82 -4.24
C TYR A 30 3.23 -24.97 -2.77
N LYS A 31 4.44 -25.50 -2.55
CA LYS A 31 5.08 -25.45 -1.24
C LYS A 31 5.59 -24.03 -1.03
N ILE A 32 5.13 -23.36 0.02
CA ILE A 32 5.43 -21.96 0.33
C ILE A 32 5.97 -21.90 1.76
N ASP A 33 7.14 -21.30 1.96
CA ASP A 33 7.77 -21.17 3.28
C ASP A 33 7.45 -19.81 3.93
N ALA A 34 7.24 -18.77 3.12
CA ALA A 34 6.87 -17.43 3.56
C ALA A 34 5.84 -16.78 2.62
N VAL A 35 4.94 -15.99 3.20
CA VAL A 35 3.95 -15.19 2.47
C VAL A 35 4.12 -13.73 2.84
N LEU A 36 4.32 -12.90 1.83
CA LEU A 36 4.35 -11.46 1.92
C LEU A 36 3.00 -10.93 1.44
N ILE A 37 2.24 -10.26 2.31
CA ILE A 37 0.90 -9.75 1.98
C ILE A 37 0.84 -8.24 2.05
N GLU A 38 0.12 -7.63 1.11
CA GLU A 38 -0.33 -6.23 1.22
C GLU A 38 -1.26 -6.07 2.43
N GLY A 39 -1.15 -4.94 3.11
CA GLY A 39 -1.83 -4.63 4.37
C GLY A 39 -0.86 -4.35 5.52
N VAL A 40 -1.42 -3.84 6.62
CA VAL A 40 -0.70 -3.45 7.83
C VAL A 40 -0.89 -4.52 8.92
N ASP A 41 0.11 -4.74 9.78
CA ASP A 41 -0.10 -5.51 11.01
C ASP A 41 -0.90 -4.65 12.01
N ASP A 42 -2.18 -4.97 12.15
CA ASP A 42 -3.25 -4.16 12.78
C ASP A 42 -3.10 -3.93 14.30
N ARG A 43 -1.91 -4.13 14.88
CA ARG A 43 -1.70 -4.17 16.33
C ARG A 43 -1.49 -2.81 16.99
N ASN A 44 -1.30 -1.74 16.21
CA ASN A 44 -0.91 -0.42 16.75
C ASN A 44 -1.62 0.76 16.08
N GLN A 45 -2.95 0.74 16.02
CA GLN A 45 -3.71 1.94 15.67
C GLN A 45 -3.64 2.94 16.86
N LYS A 46 -2.83 4.00 16.73
CA LYS A 46 -2.87 5.15 17.64
C LYS A 46 -3.76 6.24 17.04
N THR A 47 -4.50 6.91 17.90
CA THR A 47 -5.46 7.94 17.55
C THR A 47 -4.78 9.17 16.95
N PHE A 48 -5.27 9.62 15.80
CA PHE A 48 -4.88 10.87 15.15
C PHE A 48 -5.09 12.07 16.08
N GLN A 49 -4.02 12.73 16.51
CA GLN A 49 -4.12 14.00 17.24
C GLN A 49 -3.35 15.16 16.60
N ASN A 50 -2.48 14.91 15.62
CA ASN A 50 -1.48 15.91 15.23
C ASN A 50 -1.65 16.56 13.84
N GLU A 51 -2.62 16.16 12.99
CA GLU A 51 -2.73 16.71 11.62
C GLU A 51 -4.18 16.87 11.10
N PRO A 52 -4.85 18.00 11.36
CA PRO A 52 -6.24 18.19 10.93
C PRO A 52 -6.41 18.29 9.41
N PHE A 53 -5.40 18.76 8.68
CA PHE A 53 -5.48 18.93 7.22
C PHE A 53 -5.29 17.60 6.45
N LEU A 54 -4.44 16.71 6.96
CA LEU A 54 -4.24 15.38 6.38
C LEU A 54 -5.28 14.38 6.87
N ALA A 55 -5.87 14.58 8.06
CA ALA A 55 -6.79 13.63 8.68
C ALA A 55 -7.93 13.20 7.76
N ILE A 56 -8.55 14.12 7.01
CA ILE A 56 -9.67 13.78 6.11
C ILE A 56 -9.20 12.93 4.92
N PHE A 57 -8.03 13.23 4.35
CA PHE A 57 -7.47 12.49 3.23
C PHE A 57 -6.97 11.11 3.66
N LEU A 58 -6.32 11.03 4.81
CA LEU A 58 -5.91 9.78 5.46
C LEU A 58 -7.13 8.92 5.75
N TRP A 59 -8.17 9.49 6.35
CA TRP A 59 -9.40 8.77 6.65
C TRP A 59 -10.07 8.23 5.39
N ILE A 60 -10.20 9.04 4.33
CA ILE A 60 -10.74 8.57 3.04
C ILE A 60 -9.89 7.43 2.48
N TYR A 61 -8.57 7.60 2.46
CA TYR A 61 -7.62 6.63 1.92
C TYR A 61 -7.69 5.28 2.66
N PHE A 62 -7.56 5.28 3.98
CA PHE A 62 -7.60 4.06 4.79
C PHE A 62 -8.98 3.43 4.82
N LYS A 63 -10.06 4.22 4.78
CA LYS A 63 -11.42 3.67 4.66
C LYS A 63 -11.65 2.94 3.34
N LEU A 64 -11.04 3.41 2.25
CA LEU A 64 -11.07 2.70 0.97
C LEU A 64 -10.22 1.43 1.02
N LEU A 65 -9.01 1.49 1.59
CA LEU A 65 -8.13 0.32 1.76
C LEU A 65 -8.76 -0.76 2.65
N THR A 66 -9.29 -0.41 3.82
CA THR A 66 -9.91 -1.38 4.75
C THR A 66 -11.11 -2.11 4.15
N LYS A 67 -11.86 -1.46 3.25
CA LYS A 67 -12.96 -2.10 2.51
C LYS A 67 -12.46 -3.07 1.43
N MET A 68 -11.18 -2.99 1.06
CA MET A 68 -10.54 -3.67 -0.06
C MET A 68 -9.39 -4.56 0.47
N GLY A 69 -9.64 -5.86 0.71
CA GLY A 69 -8.57 -6.71 1.27
C GLY A 69 -8.97 -8.08 1.82
N SER A 70 -10.22 -8.52 1.61
CA SER A 70 -10.71 -9.80 2.15
C SER A 70 -9.88 -11.02 1.73
N GLU A 71 -9.22 -10.93 0.58
CA GLU A 71 -8.30 -11.92 0.02
C GLU A 71 -6.99 -12.04 0.81
N PHE A 72 -6.46 -10.93 1.37
CA PHE A 72 -5.28 -10.97 2.24
C PHE A 72 -5.62 -11.55 3.61
N GLY A 73 -6.84 -11.29 4.10
CA GLY A 73 -7.38 -11.96 5.29
C GLY A 73 -7.44 -13.48 5.12
N LEU A 74 -7.92 -13.96 3.97
CA LEU A 74 -7.90 -15.39 3.62
C LEU A 74 -6.47 -15.94 3.54
N ALA A 75 -5.54 -15.23 2.90
CA ALA A 75 -4.15 -15.66 2.80
C ALA A 75 -3.49 -15.79 4.18
N LYS A 76 -3.75 -14.83 5.08
CA LYS A 76 -3.31 -14.89 6.49
C LYS A 76 -3.87 -16.13 7.19
N GLU A 77 -5.15 -16.42 7.03
CA GLU A 77 -5.79 -17.60 7.63
C GLU A 77 -5.14 -18.90 7.14
N LEU A 78 -4.93 -19.03 5.82
CA LEU A 78 -4.31 -20.22 5.23
C LEU A 78 -2.85 -20.38 5.68
N ALA A 79 -2.07 -19.31 5.68
CA ALA A 79 -0.69 -19.35 6.12
C ALA A 79 -0.58 -19.71 7.62
N ASN A 80 -1.44 -19.17 8.48
CA ASN A 80 -1.48 -19.55 9.89
C ASN A 80 -1.84 -21.04 10.08
N LYS A 81 -2.82 -21.56 9.35
CA LYS A 81 -3.21 -22.98 9.40
C LYS A 81 -2.08 -23.92 8.98
N SER A 82 -1.26 -23.49 8.03
CA SER A 82 -0.13 -24.25 7.49
C SER A 82 1.20 -23.95 8.18
N ASN A 83 1.21 -23.12 9.24
CA ASN A 83 2.41 -22.67 9.96
C ASN A 83 3.48 -22.04 9.02
N ILE A 84 3.01 -21.28 8.04
CA ILE A 84 3.82 -20.54 7.07
C ILE A 84 4.10 -19.14 7.63
N TYR A 85 5.33 -18.66 7.48
CA TYR A 85 5.68 -17.31 7.94
C TYR A 85 4.90 -16.25 7.16
N ILE A 86 4.41 -15.21 7.85
CA ILE A 86 3.67 -14.10 7.23
C ILE A 86 4.38 -12.80 7.56
N LYS A 87 4.60 -11.97 6.55
CA LYS A 87 5.06 -10.58 6.72
C LYS A 87 4.17 -9.62 5.94
N TYR A 88 3.77 -8.55 6.61
CA TYR A 88 3.00 -7.46 6.04
C TYR A 88 3.92 -6.52 5.30
N MET A 89 3.51 -6.09 4.11
CA MET A 89 4.33 -5.25 3.23
C MET A 89 4.01 -3.76 3.35
N ASP A 90 2.90 -3.35 3.98
CA ASP A 90 2.58 -1.93 4.17
C ASP A 90 3.07 -1.35 5.49
N LYS A 91 3.34 -0.05 5.47
CA LYS A 91 3.58 0.77 6.65
C LYS A 91 2.30 1.04 7.42
N SER A 92 2.44 1.23 8.72
CA SER A 92 1.33 1.69 9.55
C SER A 92 0.87 3.10 9.15
N GLU A 93 -0.36 3.45 9.54
CA GLU A 93 -0.93 4.77 9.27
C GLU A 93 -0.03 5.89 9.83
N ASN A 94 0.53 5.69 11.03
CA ASN A 94 1.43 6.65 11.68
C ASN A 94 2.70 6.91 10.88
N GLU A 95 3.29 5.87 10.29
CA GLU A 95 4.52 6.01 9.51
C GLU A 95 4.25 6.74 8.18
N LEU A 96 3.06 6.55 7.61
CA LEU A 96 2.61 7.35 6.47
C LEU A 96 2.49 8.83 6.87
N VAL A 97 1.85 9.12 8.01
CA VAL A 97 1.73 10.49 8.54
C VAL A 97 3.11 11.12 8.77
N GLU A 98 4.03 10.43 9.43
CA GLU A 98 5.40 10.90 9.66
C GLU A 98 6.16 11.17 8.36
N TYR A 99 5.96 10.34 7.34
CA TYR A 99 6.54 10.54 6.02
C TYR A 99 6.05 11.85 5.37
N PHE A 100 4.76 12.16 5.50
CA PHE A 100 4.20 13.43 5.01
C PHE A 100 4.55 14.65 5.89
N HIS A 101 4.97 14.44 7.15
CA HIS A 101 5.40 15.51 8.06
C HIS A 101 6.82 16.04 7.81
N LYS A 102 7.76 15.21 7.32
CA LYS A 102 9.16 15.64 7.09
C LYS A 102 9.27 16.52 5.82
N PRO A 103 10.11 17.56 5.83
CA PRO A 103 9.74 18.88 5.32
C PRO A 103 9.86 19.00 3.80
N TYR A 104 8.80 19.53 3.21
CA TYR A 104 8.73 20.70 2.31
C TYR A 104 7.39 20.54 1.61
N ASN A 105 6.33 20.84 2.35
CA ASN A 105 5.00 20.94 1.79
C ASN A 105 4.89 22.28 1.04
N ASN A 106 5.78 22.46 0.06
CA ASN A 106 5.81 23.61 -0.84
C ASN A 106 4.47 23.79 -1.54
N ILE A 107 3.71 22.70 -1.67
CA ILE A 107 2.29 22.74 -2.04
C ILE A 107 1.48 23.45 -0.97
N ILE A 108 1.49 23.07 0.32
CA ILE A 108 0.79 23.83 1.37
C ILE A 108 1.23 25.30 1.41
N VAL A 109 2.53 25.60 1.28
CA VAL A 109 3.02 27.00 1.23
C VAL A 109 2.49 27.72 -0.01
N PHE A 110 2.51 27.09 -1.18
CA PHE A 110 1.92 27.61 -2.42
C PHE A 110 0.39 27.80 -2.30
N LEU A 111 -0.31 26.86 -1.66
CA LEU A 111 -1.74 26.91 -1.37
C LEU A 111 -2.09 28.09 -0.45
N ILE A 112 -1.26 28.35 0.56
CA ILE A 112 -1.38 29.50 1.45
C ILE A 112 -1.13 30.80 0.67
N ILE A 113 -0.09 30.87 -0.16
CA ILE A 113 0.22 32.06 -0.98
C ILE A 113 -0.90 32.35 -1.97
N VAL A 114 -1.40 31.34 -2.69
CA VAL A 114 -2.53 31.47 -3.62
C VAL A 114 -3.81 31.86 -2.87
N GLY A 115 -4.06 31.28 -1.69
CA GLY A 115 -5.17 31.66 -0.81
C GLY A 115 -5.11 33.13 -0.39
N ILE A 116 -3.93 33.62 0.01
CA ILE A 116 -3.69 35.03 0.35
C ILE A 116 -3.95 35.92 -0.87
N LEU A 117 -3.44 35.57 -2.05
CA LEU A 117 -3.62 36.35 -3.28
C LEU A 117 -5.10 36.45 -3.72
N LEU A 118 -5.91 35.43 -3.43
CA LEU A 118 -7.33 35.40 -3.79
C LEU A 118 -8.23 36.20 -2.83
N ILE A 119 -7.84 36.36 -1.56
CA ILE A 119 -8.56 37.21 -0.59
C ILE A 119 -8.60 38.67 -1.07
N PHE A 120 -7.57 39.13 -1.77
CA PHE A 120 -7.51 40.50 -2.32
C PHE A 120 -8.42 40.73 -3.54
N ASN A 121 -9.07 39.70 -4.09
CA ASN A 121 -9.85 39.80 -5.34
C ASN A 121 -11.39 39.85 -5.11
N ASN A 122 -11.85 40.03 -3.86
CA ASN A 122 -13.25 40.25 -3.44
C ASN A 122 -14.35 39.28 -3.95
N SER A 123 -14.01 38.22 -4.69
CA SER A 123 -14.97 37.25 -5.20
C SER A 123 -14.95 35.96 -4.37
N ILE A 124 -15.93 35.82 -3.49
CA ILE A 124 -16.13 34.63 -2.65
C ILE A 124 -16.29 33.37 -3.51
N ILE A 125 -16.98 33.47 -4.66
CA ILE A 125 -17.19 32.33 -5.57
C ILE A 125 -15.85 31.86 -6.14
N LEU A 126 -15.00 32.79 -6.59
CA LEU A 126 -13.69 32.46 -7.13
C LEU A 126 -12.78 31.82 -6.06
N LEU A 127 -12.84 32.32 -4.82
CA LEU A 127 -12.12 31.75 -3.69
C LEU A 127 -12.55 30.30 -3.41
N LEU A 128 -13.87 30.04 -3.36
CA LEU A 128 -14.39 28.69 -3.11
C LEU A 128 -14.04 27.71 -4.24
N SER A 129 -14.16 28.12 -5.50
CA SER A 129 -13.76 27.30 -6.65
C SER A 129 -12.26 26.99 -6.64
N ALA A 130 -11.42 27.98 -6.30
CA ALA A 130 -9.98 27.77 -6.19
C ALA A 130 -9.63 26.81 -5.06
N LEU A 131 -10.19 26.99 -3.85
CA LEU A 131 -9.98 26.08 -2.72
C LEU A 131 -10.38 24.64 -3.06
N PHE A 132 -11.48 24.46 -3.80
CA PHE A 132 -11.91 23.14 -4.26
C PHE A 132 -10.91 22.49 -5.23
N VAL A 133 -10.47 23.22 -6.27
CA VAL A 133 -9.46 22.73 -7.23
C VAL A 133 -8.15 22.38 -6.53
N LEU A 134 -7.72 23.24 -5.60
CA LEU A 134 -6.52 23.04 -4.81
C LEU A 134 -6.61 21.80 -3.91
N GLY A 135 -7.77 21.55 -3.29
CA GLY A 135 -8.01 20.32 -2.53
C GLY A 135 -7.92 19.06 -3.39
N ILE A 136 -8.44 19.09 -4.62
CA ILE A 136 -8.32 17.99 -5.58
C ILE A 136 -6.86 17.74 -5.95
N LEU A 137 -6.10 18.80 -6.27
CA LEU A 137 -4.68 18.67 -6.59
C LEU A 137 -3.88 18.09 -5.41
N TYR A 138 -4.20 18.51 -4.19
CA TYR A 138 -3.59 17.96 -2.99
C TYR A 138 -3.91 16.47 -2.79
N LEU A 139 -5.17 16.05 -3.04
CA LEU A 139 -5.55 14.64 -2.98
C LEU A 139 -4.75 13.80 -4.00
N PHE A 140 -4.60 14.27 -5.24
CA PHE A 140 -3.79 13.58 -6.24
C PHE A 140 -2.31 13.51 -5.84
N TYR A 141 -1.76 14.62 -5.35
CA TYR A 141 -0.40 14.65 -4.83
C TYR A 141 -0.20 13.65 -3.69
N PHE A 142 -1.12 13.64 -2.72
CA PHE A 142 -1.12 12.71 -1.61
C PHE A 142 -1.19 11.25 -2.10
N ALA A 143 -2.12 10.93 -2.99
CA ALA A 143 -2.26 9.58 -3.54
C ALA A 143 -0.98 9.11 -4.26
N LEU A 144 -0.37 9.97 -5.08
CA LEU A 144 0.85 9.64 -5.81
C LEU A 144 2.05 9.47 -4.87
N LYS A 145 2.20 10.34 -3.87
CA LYS A 145 3.28 10.25 -2.88
C LYS A 145 3.13 9.01 -2.00
N THR A 146 1.91 8.70 -1.57
CA THR A 146 1.60 7.47 -0.84
C THR A 146 1.89 6.24 -1.69
N TRP A 147 1.53 6.25 -2.98
CA TRP A 147 1.83 5.16 -3.90
C TRP A 147 3.33 4.85 -3.97
N ASN A 148 4.16 5.86 -4.23
CA ASN A 148 5.61 5.70 -4.32
C ASN A 148 6.20 5.23 -2.98
N PHE A 149 5.74 5.82 -1.87
CA PHE A 149 6.18 5.43 -0.53
C PHE A 149 5.88 3.96 -0.22
N ARG A 150 4.70 3.45 -0.62
CA ARG A 150 4.34 2.04 -0.47
C ARG A 150 5.21 1.14 -1.33
N GLU A 151 5.46 1.50 -2.58
CA GLU A 151 6.32 0.72 -3.48
C GLU A 151 7.77 0.64 -2.97
N ASP A 152 8.33 1.74 -2.49
CA ASP A 152 9.67 1.75 -1.87
C ASP A 152 9.72 0.80 -0.67
N PHE A 153 8.68 0.81 0.18
CA PHE A 153 8.63 -0.08 1.34
C PHE A 153 8.38 -1.55 0.97
N PHE A 154 7.58 -1.83 -0.07
CA PHE A 154 7.43 -3.17 -0.62
C PHE A 154 8.77 -3.72 -1.05
N TYR A 155 9.54 -2.92 -1.78
CA TYR A 155 10.87 -3.31 -2.24
C TYR A 155 11.79 -3.69 -1.08
N GLU A 156 11.91 -2.83 -0.06
CA GLU A 156 12.76 -3.12 1.10
C GLU A 156 12.31 -4.37 1.86
N ASN A 157 11.01 -4.54 2.10
CA ASN A 157 10.49 -5.73 2.80
C ASN A 157 10.70 -7.03 2.03
N ILE A 158 10.44 -7.02 0.72
CA ILE A 158 10.63 -8.18 -0.14
C ILE A 158 12.12 -8.54 -0.19
N LYS A 159 12.98 -7.54 -0.40
CA LYS A 159 14.44 -7.71 -0.43
C LYS A 159 14.97 -8.29 0.88
N GLU A 160 14.62 -7.71 2.02
CA GLU A 160 15.02 -8.20 3.34
C GLU A 160 14.57 -9.64 3.57
N THR A 161 13.34 -9.99 3.15
CA THR A 161 12.80 -11.35 3.30
C THR A 161 13.57 -12.36 2.44
N ILE A 162 13.96 -11.96 1.23
CA ILE A 162 14.70 -12.82 0.29
C ILE A 162 16.16 -13.00 0.70
N GLU A 163 16.83 -11.92 1.13
CA GLU A 163 18.27 -11.91 1.36
C GLU A 163 18.65 -12.43 2.75
N ASN A 164 17.83 -12.17 3.77
CA ASN A 164 18.23 -12.38 5.18
C ASN A 164 17.57 -13.58 5.86
N ASN A 165 16.73 -14.36 5.16
CA ASN A 165 15.94 -15.43 5.79
C ASN A 165 16.12 -16.79 5.12
N PRO A 166 15.92 -17.90 5.85
CA PRO A 166 16.13 -19.26 5.36
C PRO A 166 14.92 -19.81 4.57
N TYR A 167 14.25 -18.98 3.77
CA TYR A 167 13.09 -19.40 2.98
C TYR A 167 13.54 -19.89 1.60
N ASN A 168 13.01 -21.02 1.12
CA ASN A 168 13.29 -21.51 -0.24
C ASN A 168 12.22 -21.03 -1.22
N SER A 169 11.03 -20.71 -0.72
CA SER A 169 9.87 -20.32 -1.52
C SER A 169 9.09 -19.19 -0.82
N VAL A 170 8.89 -18.10 -1.55
CA VAL A 170 8.22 -16.90 -1.04
C VAL A 170 7.04 -16.56 -1.97
N LEU A 171 5.84 -16.45 -1.41
CA LEU A 171 4.65 -15.99 -2.13
C LEU A 171 4.39 -14.52 -1.81
N ILE A 172 4.40 -13.67 -2.83
CA ILE A 172 4.02 -12.26 -2.72
C ILE A 172 2.58 -12.10 -3.21
N LEU A 173 1.71 -11.62 -2.32
CA LEU A 173 0.32 -11.28 -2.60
C LEU A 173 0.14 -9.76 -2.48
N CYS A 174 -0.23 -9.13 -3.59
CA CYS A 174 -0.50 -7.69 -3.65
C CYS A 174 -1.66 -7.41 -4.58
N GLY A 175 -2.21 -6.21 -4.55
CA GLY A 175 -3.15 -5.71 -5.53
C GLY A 175 -2.52 -5.75 -6.92
N LYS A 176 -3.32 -6.08 -7.94
CA LYS A 176 -2.86 -6.26 -9.32
C LYS A 176 -2.01 -5.12 -9.86
N TYR A 177 -2.28 -3.88 -9.44
CA TYR A 177 -1.54 -2.71 -9.89
C TYR A 177 -0.08 -2.67 -9.42
N HIS A 178 0.27 -3.30 -8.29
CA HIS A 178 1.65 -3.38 -7.79
C HIS A 178 2.49 -4.48 -8.45
N THR A 179 1.86 -5.44 -9.16
CA THR A 179 2.58 -6.57 -9.76
C THR A 179 3.66 -6.15 -10.75
N ASN A 180 3.42 -5.10 -11.54
CA ASN A 180 4.38 -4.61 -12.53
C ASN A 180 5.60 -3.97 -11.87
N PHE A 181 5.43 -3.28 -10.74
CA PHE A 181 6.54 -2.75 -9.96
C PHE A 181 7.43 -3.89 -9.44
N ILE A 182 6.81 -4.91 -8.84
CA ILE A 182 7.53 -6.06 -8.27
C ILE A 182 8.30 -6.83 -9.36
N LYS A 183 7.66 -7.12 -10.50
CA LYS A 183 8.30 -7.82 -11.64
C LYS A 183 9.49 -7.09 -12.24
N LYS A 184 9.53 -5.75 -12.14
CA LYS A 184 10.68 -4.96 -12.60
C LYS A 184 11.88 -5.05 -11.66
N LYS A 185 11.65 -5.40 -10.39
CA LYS A 185 12.66 -5.40 -9.32
C LYS A 185 13.12 -6.79 -8.93
N PHE A 186 12.26 -7.80 -9.08
CA PHE A 186 12.50 -9.17 -8.64
C PHE A 186 12.18 -10.15 -9.77
N ASP A 187 13.01 -11.19 -9.88
CA ASP A 187 12.76 -12.32 -10.78
C ASP A 187 11.73 -13.24 -10.14
N CYS A 188 10.49 -13.18 -10.63
CA CYS A 188 9.36 -13.87 -10.02
C CYS A 188 8.49 -14.60 -11.04
N ILE A 189 7.89 -15.71 -10.60
CA ILE A 189 6.90 -16.48 -11.33
C ILE A 189 5.53 -15.81 -11.13
N ASP A 190 5.02 -15.16 -12.18
CA ASP A 190 3.72 -14.49 -12.17
C ASP A 190 2.57 -15.51 -12.30
N LEU A 191 1.90 -15.78 -11.17
CA LEU A 191 0.78 -16.70 -11.08
C LEU A 191 -0.57 -16.04 -11.42
N THR A 192 -0.60 -14.73 -11.69
CA THR A 192 -1.84 -13.97 -11.93
C THR A 192 -2.59 -14.44 -13.19
N LYS A 193 -1.90 -15.10 -14.12
CA LYS A 193 -2.48 -15.66 -15.35
C LYS A 193 -2.68 -17.17 -15.32
N SER A 194 -2.30 -17.83 -14.24
CA SER A 194 -2.25 -19.30 -14.15
C SER A 194 -3.61 -19.94 -13.83
N PHE A 195 -4.65 -19.13 -13.61
CA PHE A 195 -5.99 -19.55 -13.15
C PHE A 195 -7.13 -18.71 -13.75
#